data_AF-A0A2G6PH96-F1
#
_entry.id   AF-A0A2G6PH96-F1
#
_cell.length_a   1.000
_cell.length_b   1.000
_cell.length_c   1.000
_cell.angle_alpha   90.00
_cell.angle_beta   90.00
_cell.angle_gamma   90.00
#
_symmetry.space_group_name_H-M   'P 1'
#
loop_
_entity.id
_entity.type
_entity.pdbx_description
1 polymer ?
#
loop_
_entity_poly.entity_id
_entity_poly.type
_entity_poly.pdbx_seq_one_letter_code
_entity_poly.pdbx_strand_id
1 'polypeptide(L)'
;MRSTMGMYISKMQHMSSLEQIELRRIVNERMDELEDANQAFLAKYPWLRQVCTDLMGQTLRPILLLVPEGDPQLAGSKFGGVPYLPKDGAVPTDLAGEPMALLVQIRCEELPNPSTVGYPAHGILQFWVGRDEMLGLDPMDLTANRNTRVLYHEQVDEAVSEADILSRYTPPPFGPSWPIGQEATRAMAFEEDFQPITSDDYRFPDLFREAVEASGHSLSEFADEEDELTDLIFNLFTYIDTKIGGWPSFWAEDPRAEERYAPADTVLLELNSLDGIDWDAGGSCTFAISAEDLAARNFTRVLYTWGSPAEEDGEED
;
A
#
# COMPACT_ATOMS: atom_id res chain seq x y z
N MET A 1 -9.81 29.01 -6.99
CA MET A 1 -10.16 27.62 -6.62
C MET A 1 -11.11 27.07 -7.67
N ARG A 2 -10.63 26.21 -8.57
CA ARG A 2 -11.54 25.26 -9.21
C ARG A 2 -11.95 24.29 -8.10
N SER A 3 -13.24 23.99 -7.93
CA SER A 3 -13.60 23.00 -6.92
C SER A 3 -12.96 21.67 -7.29
N THR A 4 -12.62 20.88 -6.28
CA THR A 4 -12.06 19.53 -6.36
C THR A 4 -12.84 18.69 -7.41
N MET A 5 -14.17 18.77 -7.39
CA MET A 5 -15.09 18.23 -8.41
C MET A 5 -14.80 18.60 -9.87
N GLY A 6 -14.43 19.87 -10.13
CA GLY A 6 -14.13 20.35 -11.49
C GLY A 6 -12.85 19.76 -12.08
N MET A 7 -11.95 19.25 -11.25
CA MET A 7 -10.81 18.43 -11.69
C MET A 7 -11.21 16.98 -11.94
N TYR A 8 -12.13 16.42 -11.15
CA TYR A 8 -12.53 15.00 -11.25
C TYR A 8 -13.48 14.69 -12.43
N ILE A 9 -14.46 15.55 -12.71
CA ILE A 9 -15.32 15.42 -13.91
C ILE A 9 -14.48 15.46 -15.20
N SER A 10 -13.39 16.22 -15.20
CA SER A 10 -12.43 16.28 -16.32
C SER A 10 -11.65 14.97 -16.49
N LYS A 11 -11.43 14.19 -15.42
CA LYS A 11 -10.59 12.97 -15.46
C LYS A 11 -11.31 11.80 -16.11
N MET A 12 -12.61 11.60 -15.85
CA MET A 12 -13.43 10.59 -16.55
C MET A 12 -13.49 10.81 -18.07
N GLN A 13 -13.43 12.06 -18.54
CA GLN A 13 -13.42 12.40 -19.97
C GLN A 13 -12.08 12.10 -20.67
N HIS A 14 -11.03 11.76 -19.91
CA HIS A 14 -9.67 11.53 -20.41
C HIS A 14 -9.13 10.12 -20.11
N MET A 15 -9.95 9.22 -19.57
CA MET A 15 -9.57 7.81 -19.38
C MET A 15 -9.27 7.14 -20.72
N SER A 16 -8.15 6.43 -20.77
CA SER A 16 -7.79 5.53 -21.86
C SER A 16 -8.81 4.39 -22.00
N SER A 17 -8.81 3.72 -23.15
CA SER A 17 -9.67 2.56 -23.37
C SER A 17 -9.40 1.42 -22.38
N LEU A 18 -8.15 1.25 -21.95
CA LEU A 18 -7.79 0.25 -20.94
C LEU A 18 -8.41 0.61 -19.58
N GLU A 19 -8.20 1.84 -19.10
CA GLU A 19 -8.77 2.30 -17.82
C GLU A 19 -10.30 2.19 -17.79
N GLN A 20 -10.98 2.42 -18.92
CA GLN A 20 -12.44 2.25 -18.99
C GLN A 20 -12.87 0.78 -18.91
N ILE A 21 -12.08 -0.15 -19.46
CA ILE A 21 -12.33 -1.58 -19.37
C ILE A 21 -12.11 -2.05 -17.93
N GLU A 22 -10.98 -1.69 -17.34
CA GLU A 22 -10.63 -2.07 -15.97
C GLU A 22 -11.59 -1.48 -14.94
N LEU A 23 -11.99 -0.21 -15.09
CA LEU A 23 -13.03 0.36 -14.23
C LEU A 23 -14.33 -0.45 -14.27
N ARG A 24 -14.77 -0.88 -15.46
CA ARG A 24 -15.98 -1.70 -15.59
C ARG A 24 -15.81 -3.07 -14.94
N ARG A 25 -14.62 -3.69 -15.09
CA ARG A 25 -14.28 -4.94 -14.42
C ARG A 25 -14.39 -4.78 -12.90
N ILE A 26 -13.65 -3.82 -12.33
CA ILE A 26 -13.61 -3.54 -10.89
C ILE A 26 -15.00 -3.24 -10.33
N VAL A 27 -15.76 -2.37 -11.00
CA VAL A 27 -17.12 -2.02 -10.54
C VAL A 27 -18.03 -3.25 -10.57
N ASN A 28 -17.96 -4.08 -11.61
CA ASN A 28 -18.80 -5.27 -11.67
C ASN A 28 -18.43 -6.30 -10.60
N GLU A 29 -17.14 -6.60 -10.44
CA GLU A 29 -16.66 -7.55 -9.41
C GLU A 29 -17.10 -7.11 -8.02
N ARG A 30 -16.81 -5.87 -7.62
CA ARG A 30 -17.22 -5.34 -6.30
C ARG A 30 -18.72 -5.34 -6.10
N MET A 31 -19.49 -5.00 -7.14
CA MET A 31 -20.95 -4.97 -7.05
C MET A 31 -21.56 -6.37 -7.01
N ASP A 32 -20.95 -7.37 -7.64
CA ASP A 32 -21.43 -8.76 -7.67
C ASP A 32 -21.06 -9.52 -6.38
N GLU A 33 -20.00 -9.10 -5.68
CA GLU A 33 -19.56 -9.65 -4.40
C GLU A 33 -20.33 -9.11 -3.18
N LEU A 34 -21.11 -8.04 -3.35
CA LEU A 34 -21.94 -7.48 -2.28
C LEU A 34 -22.97 -8.49 -1.75
N GLU A 35 -23.09 -8.53 -0.42
CA GLU A 35 -24.11 -9.33 0.27
C GLU A 35 -25.54 -8.86 -0.03
N ASP A 36 -26.52 -9.74 0.18
CA ASP A 36 -27.94 -9.48 -0.07
C ASP A 36 -28.44 -8.20 0.63
N ALA A 37 -27.92 -7.90 1.82
CA ALA A 37 -28.26 -6.69 2.58
C ALA A 37 -27.80 -5.41 1.83
N ASN A 38 -26.55 -5.37 1.36
CA ASN A 38 -26.05 -4.24 0.58
C ASN A 38 -26.76 -4.10 -0.78
N GLN A 39 -27.11 -5.22 -1.42
CA GLN A 39 -27.90 -5.20 -2.66
C GLN A 39 -29.30 -4.61 -2.44
N ALA A 40 -29.96 -4.99 -1.35
CA ALA A 40 -31.26 -4.43 -0.97
C ALA A 40 -31.17 -2.94 -0.65
N PHE A 41 -30.10 -2.52 0.04
CA PHE A 41 -29.83 -1.12 0.35
C PHE A 41 -29.61 -0.28 -0.92
N LEU A 42 -28.81 -0.77 -1.87
CA LEU A 42 -28.64 -0.13 -3.18
C LEU A 42 -29.94 -0.11 -4.02
N ALA A 43 -30.81 -1.11 -3.87
CA ALA A 43 -32.13 -1.10 -4.52
C ALA A 43 -33.07 -0.04 -3.92
N LYS A 44 -32.95 0.24 -2.62
CA LYS A 44 -33.66 1.34 -1.94
C LYS A 44 -33.13 2.71 -2.35
N TYR A 45 -31.82 2.83 -2.57
CA TYR A 45 -31.14 4.06 -2.99
C TYR A 45 -30.40 3.90 -4.34
N PRO A 46 -31.12 3.81 -5.49
CA PRO A 46 -30.48 3.51 -6.77
C PRO A 46 -29.43 4.53 -7.23
N TRP A 47 -29.58 5.79 -6.79
CA TRP A 47 -28.63 6.86 -7.10
C TRP A 47 -27.26 6.64 -6.44
N LEU A 48 -27.22 5.94 -5.29
CA LEU A 48 -25.99 5.69 -4.54
C LEU A 48 -25.03 4.79 -5.32
N ARG A 49 -25.56 3.81 -6.05
CA ARG A 49 -24.76 2.96 -6.95
C ARG A 49 -23.98 3.81 -7.97
N GLN A 50 -24.64 4.83 -8.54
CA GLN A 50 -24.00 5.72 -9.51
C GLN A 50 -22.93 6.58 -8.83
N VAL A 51 -23.21 7.11 -7.63
CA VAL A 51 -22.23 7.87 -6.83
C VAL A 51 -20.98 7.05 -6.55
N CYS A 52 -21.12 5.82 -6.07
CA CYS A 52 -19.98 4.93 -5.80
C CYS A 52 -19.19 4.61 -7.08
N THR A 53 -19.89 4.30 -8.17
CA THR A 53 -19.28 4.00 -9.48
C THR A 53 -18.47 5.19 -10.02
N ASP A 54 -19.05 6.39 -9.94
CA ASP A 54 -18.38 7.61 -10.40
C ASP A 54 -17.18 7.96 -9.52
N LEU A 55 -17.31 7.79 -8.19
CA LEU A 55 -16.19 7.99 -7.27
C LEU A 55 -15.04 7.03 -7.58
N MET A 56 -15.33 5.75 -7.80
CA MET A 56 -14.32 4.76 -8.21
C MET A 56 -13.62 5.18 -9.51
N GLY A 57 -14.38 5.61 -10.52
CA GLY A 57 -13.80 6.06 -11.79
C GLY A 57 -12.95 7.32 -11.67
N GLN A 58 -13.37 8.28 -10.86
CA GLN A 58 -12.63 9.54 -10.63
C GLN A 58 -11.32 9.31 -9.86
N THR A 59 -11.33 8.33 -8.96
CA THR A 59 -10.21 8.04 -8.07
C THR A 59 -9.33 6.89 -8.56
N LEU A 60 -9.63 6.28 -9.69
CA LEU A 60 -8.83 5.20 -10.26
C LEU A 60 -7.36 5.59 -10.42
N ARG A 61 -6.46 4.76 -9.90
CA ARG A 61 -4.99 4.88 -9.96
C ARG A 61 -4.38 3.53 -10.35
N PRO A 62 -3.26 3.52 -11.10
CA PRO A 62 -2.53 2.29 -11.37
C PRO A 62 -1.88 1.75 -10.09
N ILE A 63 -1.82 0.43 -10.00
CA ILE A 63 -1.07 -0.33 -9.00
C ILE A 63 -0.23 -1.41 -9.68
N LEU A 64 0.80 -1.87 -8.98
CA LEU A 64 1.47 -3.13 -9.29
C LEU A 64 1.26 -4.08 -8.11
N LEU A 65 0.63 -5.22 -8.35
CA LEU A 65 0.50 -6.30 -7.37
C LEU A 65 1.84 -7.06 -7.26
N LEU A 66 2.21 -7.49 -6.06
CA LEU A 66 3.46 -8.23 -5.83
C LEU A 66 3.13 -9.70 -5.58
N VAL A 67 3.56 -10.57 -6.49
CA VAL A 67 3.23 -12.00 -6.47
C VAL A 67 4.48 -12.84 -6.16
N PRO A 68 4.48 -13.68 -5.11
CA PRO A 68 5.60 -14.57 -4.84
C PRO A 68 5.80 -15.63 -5.94
N GLU A 69 6.95 -15.61 -6.62
CA GLU A 69 7.26 -16.50 -7.74
C GLU A 69 8.72 -16.95 -7.73
N GLY A 70 8.96 -18.25 -7.92
CA GLY A 70 10.31 -18.81 -8.06
C GLY A 70 11.22 -18.71 -6.83
N ASP A 71 12.52 -18.88 -7.09
CA ASP A 71 13.60 -18.80 -6.10
C ASP A 71 14.25 -17.41 -6.13
N PRO A 72 14.58 -16.82 -4.97
CA PRO A 72 15.13 -15.48 -4.91
C PRO A 72 16.55 -15.40 -5.48
N GLN A 73 16.81 -14.39 -6.31
CA GLN A 73 18.15 -14.06 -6.78
C GLN A 73 18.73 -12.91 -5.94
N LEU A 74 20.04 -12.84 -5.75
CA LEU A 74 20.67 -11.83 -4.88
C LEU A 74 20.27 -10.38 -5.25
N ALA A 75 20.33 -10.04 -6.54
CA ALA A 75 20.02 -8.71 -7.06
C ALA A 75 18.63 -8.59 -7.71
N GLY A 76 17.78 -9.63 -7.63
CA GLY A 76 16.41 -9.63 -8.16
C GLY A 76 15.38 -9.09 -7.16
N SER A 77 14.13 -8.91 -7.62
CA SER A 77 13.01 -8.59 -6.73
C SER A 77 12.65 -9.79 -5.85
N LYS A 78 12.45 -9.56 -4.54
CA LYS A 78 12.18 -10.61 -3.57
C LYS A 78 11.54 -10.08 -2.29
N PHE A 79 10.92 -10.99 -1.53
CA PHE A 79 10.56 -10.79 -0.14
C PHE A 79 11.66 -11.35 0.77
N GLY A 80 12.08 -10.59 1.77
CA GLY A 80 13.04 -11.00 2.79
C GLY A 80 14.38 -11.54 2.27
N GLY A 81 15.00 -12.42 3.06
CA GLY A 81 16.20 -13.14 2.68
C GLY A 81 17.49 -12.32 2.67
N VAL A 82 18.48 -12.78 1.88
CA VAL A 82 19.76 -12.11 1.75
C VAL A 82 19.64 -10.93 0.77
N PRO A 83 19.93 -9.69 1.22
CA PRO A 83 19.81 -8.47 0.41
C PRO A 83 20.98 -8.34 -0.56
N TYR A 84 20.77 -7.63 -1.66
CA TYR A 84 21.89 -7.03 -2.40
C TYR A 84 22.50 -5.90 -1.56
N LEU A 85 23.82 -5.87 -1.40
CA LEU A 85 24.52 -4.69 -0.89
C LEU A 85 25.80 -4.51 -1.71
N PRO A 86 26.14 -3.29 -2.18
CA PRO A 86 27.40 -3.05 -2.87
C PRO A 86 28.60 -3.50 -2.02
N LYS A 87 29.71 -3.92 -2.63
CA LYS A 87 30.90 -4.45 -1.92
C LYS A 87 31.36 -3.59 -0.74
N ASP A 88 31.32 -2.27 -0.91
CA ASP A 88 31.73 -1.29 0.11
C ASP A 88 30.53 -0.64 0.83
N GLY A 89 29.29 -1.06 0.55
CA GLY A 89 28.06 -0.52 1.14
C GLY A 89 27.85 -1.01 2.57
N ALA A 90 27.42 -0.15 3.48
CA ALA A 90 27.11 -0.56 4.86
C ALA A 90 25.73 -1.26 4.94
N VAL A 91 25.58 -2.16 5.91
CA VAL A 91 24.26 -2.64 6.33
C VAL A 91 23.56 -1.48 7.05
N PRO A 92 22.30 -1.15 6.72
CA PRO A 92 21.58 -0.13 7.46
C PRO A 92 21.38 -0.57 8.92
N THR A 93 21.60 0.36 9.85
CA THR A 93 21.43 0.12 11.29
C THR A 93 20.34 1.03 11.86
N ASP A 94 19.62 0.54 12.86
CA ASP A 94 18.63 1.29 13.61
C ASP A 94 19.26 2.32 14.57
N LEU A 95 18.42 2.97 15.38
CA LEU A 95 18.86 3.97 16.36
C LEU A 95 19.79 3.39 17.44
N ALA A 96 19.68 2.09 17.75
CA ALA A 96 20.56 1.40 18.69
C ALA A 96 21.90 0.99 18.06
N GLY A 97 22.03 1.12 16.74
CA GLY A 97 23.19 0.68 15.98
C GLY A 97 23.13 -0.80 15.58
N GLU A 98 21.98 -1.46 15.77
CA GLU A 98 21.79 -2.85 15.40
C GLU A 98 21.43 -2.97 13.91
N PRO A 99 21.89 -4.02 13.21
CA PRO A 99 21.53 -4.27 11.82
C PRO A 99 20.02 -4.39 11.61
N MET A 100 19.46 -3.60 10.69
CA MET A 100 18.08 -3.75 10.25
C MET A 100 17.87 -5.05 9.48
N ALA A 101 16.62 -5.41 9.20
CA ALA A 101 16.26 -6.55 8.38
C ALA A 101 15.51 -6.12 7.11
N LEU A 102 15.81 -6.78 5.99
CA LEU A 102 15.17 -6.54 4.70
C LEU A 102 13.74 -7.11 4.72
N LEU A 103 12.75 -6.28 4.40
CA LEU A 103 11.38 -6.72 4.11
C LEU A 103 11.23 -7.06 2.62
N VAL A 104 11.54 -6.10 1.76
CA VAL A 104 11.32 -6.22 0.32
C VAL A 104 12.50 -5.60 -0.42
N GLN A 105 12.90 -6.26 -1.50
CA GLN A 105 13.82 -5.71 -2.49
C GLN A 105 13.12 -5.73 -3.84
N ILE A 106 13.23 -4.63 -4.58
CA ILE A 106 12.62 -4.46 -5.90
C ILE A 106 13.71 -4.05 -6.88
N ARG A 107 13.95 -4.89 -7.89
CA ARG A 107 14.78 -4.53 -9.04
C ARG A 107 13.90 -3.76 -10.01
N CYS A 108 14.17 -2.46 -10.15
CA CYS A 108 13.30 -1.53 -10.88
C CYS A 108 13.14 -1.90 -12.37
N GLU A 109 14.13 -2.57 -12.96
CA GLU A 109 14.06 -3.09 -14.33
C GLU A 109 13.05 -4.23 -14.52
N GLU A 110 12.61 -4.89 -13.44
CA GLU A 110 11.63 -5.98 -13.48
C GLU A 110 10.19 -5.47 -13.40
N LEU A 111 9.98 -4.19 -13.04
CA LEU A 111 8.66 -3.59 -12.98
C LEU A 111 8.10 -3.35 -14.39
N PRO A 112 6.84 -3.73 -14.66
CA PRO A 112 6.16 -3.27 -15.86
C PRO A 112 5.86 -1.77 -15.72
N ASN A 113 6.28 -1.00 -16.72
CA ASN A 113 6.01 0.44 -16.83
C ASN A 113 6.22 1.25 -15.53
N PRO A 114 7.39 1.21 -14.85
CA PRO A 114 7.59 1.73 -13.49
C PRO A 114 7.18 3.20 -13.29
N SER A 115 7.21 4.01 -14.34
CA SER A 115 6.73 5.40 -14.31
C SER A 115 5.25 5.56 -13.97
N THR A 116 4.39 4.56 -14.20
CA THR A 116 2.96 4.62 -13.87
C THR A 116 2.73 4.71 -12.36
N VAL A 117 3.61 4.11 -11.58
CA VAL A 117 3.62 4.14 -10.11
C VAL A 117 4.74 5.01 -9.53
N GLY A 118 5.41 5.81 -10.38
CA GLY A 118 6.46 6.75 -9.98
C GLY A 118 7.82 6.14 -9.66
N TYR A 119 8.01 4.82 -9.86
CA TYR A 119 9.28 4.15 -9.58
C TYR A 119 10.38 4.53 -10.57
N PRO A 120 11.67 4.49 -10.15
CA PRO A 120 12.80 4.58 -11.07
C PRO A 120 12.74 3.49 -12.16
N ALA A 121 13.38 3.73 -13.30
CA ALA A 121 13.45 2.74 -14.38
C ALA A 121 14.58 1.70 -14.21
N HIS A 122 15.55 1.98 -13.32
CA HIS A 122 16.75 1.17 -13.12
C HIS A 122 17.18 1.16 -11.66
N GLY A 123 17.97 0.17 -11.28
CA GLY A 123 18.53 0.02 -9.94
C GLY A 123 17.66 -0.80 -9.00
N ILE A 124 18.03 -0.83 -7.74
CA ILE A 124 17.37 -1.62 -6.71
C ILE A 124 16.83 -0.71 -5.61
N LEU A 125 15.54 -0.82 -5.30
CA LEU A 125 14.93 -0.21 -4.12
C LEU A 125 14.77 -1.28 -3.03
N GLN A 126 15.08 -0.94 -1.79
CA GLN A 126 15.01 -1.84 -0.65
C GLN A 126 14.29 -1.22 0.51
N PHE A 127 13.48 -2.02 1.20
CA PHE A 127 12.70 -1.65 2.36
C PHE A 127 13.21 -2.40 3.58
N TRP A 128 13.66 -1.65 4.57
CA TRP A 128 14.28 -2.18 5.77
C TRP A 128 13.58 -1.67 7.01
N VAL A 129 13.48 -2.54 8.01
CA VAL A 129 12.93 -2.21 9.33
C VAL A 129 13.81 -2.74 10.45
N GLY A 130 13.69 -2.12 11.62
CA GLY A 130 14.30 -2.57 12.87
C GLY A 130 13.83 -3.98 13.21
N ARG A 131 14.67 -4.71 13.95
CA ARG A 131 14.38 -6.07 14.42
C ARG A 131 13.78 -6.08 15.83
N ASP A 132 13.36 -4.92 16.30
CA ASP A 132 12.68 -4.74 17.57
C ASP A 132 11.23 -5.25 17.50
N GLU A 133 10.58 -5.32 18.65
CA GLU A 133 9.19 -5.78 18.80
C GLU A 133 8.17 -4.91 18.04
N MET A 134 8.53 -3.66 17.73
CA MET A 134 7.70 -2.72 16.98
C MET A 134 8.00 -2.77 15.48
N LEU A 135 8.85 -3.69 15.03
CA LEU A 135 9.27 -3.83 13.63
C LEU A 135 9.67 -2.48 13.02
N GLY A 136 10.46 -1.70 13.75
CA GLY A 136 10.95 -0.40 13.34
C GLY A 136 9.94 0.75 13.38
N LEU A 137 8.71 0.53 13.84
CA LEU A 137 7.71 1.58 14.00
C LEU A 137 8.21 2.60 15.03
N ASP A 138 8.12 3.87 14.68
CA ASP A 138 8.49 4.98 15.55
C ASP A 138 7.23 5.70 16.03
N PRO A 139 6.81 5.50 17.29
CA PRO A 139 5.52 6.02 17.76
C PRO A 139 5.49 7.55 17.86
N MET A 140 6.64 8.22 17.80
CA MET A 140 6.72 9.68 17.91
C MET A 140 6.70 10.38 16.56
N ASP A 141 7.35 9.78 15.56
CA ASP A 141 7.43 10.31 14.20
C ASP A 141 7.58 9.20 13.17
N LEU A 142 6.49 8.90 12.45
CA LEU A 142 6.40 7.87 11.42
C LEU A 142 7.33 8.14 10.21
N THR A 143 7.91 9.34 10.12
CA THR A 143 8.86 9.74 9.06
C THR A 143 10.30 9.88 9.56
N ALA A 144 10.57 9.54 10.82
CA ALA A 144 11.87 9.79 11.46
C ALA A 144 13.03 9.01 10.80
N ASN A 145 12.73 7.90 10.11
CA ASN A 145 13.72 7.08 9.40
C ASN A 145 14.87 6.61 10.32
N ARG A 146 14.58 6.49 11.63
CA ARG A 146 15.53 6.08 12.68
C ARG A 146 15.66 4.57 12.75
N ASN A 147 14.52 3.88 12.75
CA ASN A 147 14.41 2.43 12.84
C ASN A 147 13.87 1.80 11.54
N THR A 148 13.74 2.58 10.47
CA THR A 148 13.46 2.08 9.13
C THR A 148 14.49 2.62 8.14
N ARG A 149 14.54 2.03 6.95
CA ARG A 149 15.31 2.59 5.84
C ARG A 149 14.70 2.19 4.51
N VAL A 150 14.55 3.17 3.62
CA VAL A 150 14.41 2.88 2.19
C VAL A 150 15.70 3.25 1.50
N LEU A 151 16.35 2.27 0.87
CA LEU A 151 17.63 2.43 0.18
C LEU A 151 17.45 2.26 -1.31
N TYR A 152 17.98 3.19 -2.08
CA TYR A 152 18.03 3.10 -3.54
C TYR A 152 19.48 2.95 -4.01
N HIS A 153 19.76 1.83 -4.67
CA HIS A 153 21.03 1.56 -5.34
C HIS A 153 20.85 1.75 -6.84
N GLU A 154 21.24 2.91 -7.37
CA GLU A 154 21.09 3.21 -8.79
C GLU A 154 21.89 2.28 -9.71
N GLN A 155 23.03 1.77 -9.22
CA GLN A 155 23.90 0.85 -9.95
C GLN A 155 24.01 -0.48 -9.22
N VAL A 156 23.89 -1.57 -9.98
CA VAL A 156 23.96 -2.94 -9.47
C VAL A 156 25.26 -3.60 -9.93
N ASP A 157 26.12 -3.94 -8.99
CA ASP A 157 27.32 -4.76 -9.21
C ASP A 157 26.96 -6.25 -9.16
N GLU A 158 26.75 -6.86 -10.32
CA GLU A 158 26.44 -8.29 -10.48
C GLU A 158 27.60 -9.23 -10.04
N ALA A 159 28.79 -8.69 -9.73
CA ALA A 159 29.91 -9.46 -9.20
C ALA A 159 29.87 -9.59 -7.66
N VAL A 160 28.89 -9.00 -6.97
CA VAL A 160 28.65 -9.25 -5.55
C VAL A 160 28.12 -10.67 -5.37
N SER A 161 28.73 -11.44 -4.46
CA SER A 161 28.25 -12.78 -4.12
C SER A 161 27.48 -12.80 -2.80
N GLU A 162 26.63 -13.80 -2.62
CA GLU A 162 25.91 -14.00 -1.37
C GLU A 162 26.88 -14.20 -0.18
N ALA A 163 28.00 -14.88 -0.40
CA ALA A 163 29.04 -15.08 0.60
C ALA A 163 29.67 -13.75 1.06
N ASP A 164 29.83 -12.78 0.16
CA ASP A 164 30.32 -11.44 0.52
C ASP A 164 29.33 -10.75 1.47
N ILE A 165 28.02 -10.88 1.21
CA ILE A 165 26.97 -10.30 2.04
C ILE A 165 26.91 -10.99 3.41
N LEU A 166 26.88 -12.32 3.43
CA LEU A 166 26.79 -13.11 4.66
C LEU A 166 28.02 -12.97 5.56
N SER A 167 29.15 -12.49 5.03
CA SER A 167 30.34 -12.18 5.84
C SER A 167 30.14 -10.98 6.79
N ARG A 168 29.12 -10.14 6.53
CA ARG A 168 28.89 -8.86 7.22
C ARG A 168 27.42 -8.60 7.57
N TYR A 169 26.50 -9.44 7.13
CA TYR A 169 25.08 -9.36 7.40
C TYR A 169 24.52 -10.73 7.75
N THR A 170 23.75 -10.79 8.82
CA THR A 170 23.00 -11.99 9.22
C THR A 170 21.51 -11.71 9.06
N PRO A 171 20.79 -12.40 8.16
CA PRO A 171 19.33 -12.31 8.08
C PRO A 171 18.68 -12.63 9.44
N PRO A 172 17.51 -12.06 9.74
CA PRO A 172 16.78 -12.44 10.95
C PRO A 172 16.45 -13.94 10.91
N PRO A 173 16.42 -14.63 12.06
CA PRO A 173 15.90 -15.99 12.11
C PRO A 173 14.42 -16.00 11.76
N PHE A 174 13.97 -17.06 11.09
CA PHE A 174 12.53 -17.30 10.91
C PHE A 174 11.86 -17.58 12.26
N GLY A 175 10.65 -17.09 12.44
CA GLY A 175 9.87 -17.28 13.66
C GLY A 175 8.83 -16.19 13.85
N PRO A 176 8.03 -16.27 14.93
CA PRO A 176 6.89 -15.37 15.15
C PRO A 176 7.28 -13.91 15.40
N SER A 177 8.56 -13.64 15.68
CA SER A 177 9.07 -12.27 15.87
C SER A 177 9.50 -11.59 14.56
N TRP A 178 9.35 -12.26 13.41
CA TRP A 178 9.72 -11.69 12.11
C TRP A 178 8.62 -12.00 11.08
N PRO A 179 8.06 -10.98 10.41
CA PRO A 179 6.86 -11.15 9.60
C PRO A 179 7.09 -12.01 8.35
N ILE A 180 8.32 -12.11 7.83
CA ILE A 180 8.60 -12.87 6.60
C ILE A 180 9.13 -14.25 6.95
N GLY A 181 8.28 -15.26 6.76
CA GLY A 181 8.61 -16.67 6.92
C GLY A 181 9.55 -17.21 5.84
N GLN A 182 9.98 -18.46 6.03
CA GLN A 182 10.90 -19.11 5.11
C GLN A 182 10.26 -19.34 3.75
N GLU A 183 9.00 -19.75 3.76
CA GLU A 183 8.15 -20.02 2.61
C GLU A 183 7.81 -18.77 1.80
N ALA A 184 7.74 -17.60 2.43
CA ALA A 184 7.56 -16.32 1.74
C ALA A 184 8.87 -15.73 1.19
N THR A 185 10.04 -16.22 1.62
CA THR A 185 11.34 -15.74 1.11
C THR A 185 11.57 -16.23 -0.32
N ARG A 186 10.91 -15.56 -1.27
CA ARG A 186 10.82 -15.95 -2.69
C ARG A 186 11.13 -14.76 -3.60
N ALA A 187 11.43 -15.06 -4.86
CA ALA A 187 11.43 -14.03 -5.89
C ALA A 187 10.00 -13.47 -6.07
N MET A 188 9.91 -12.34 -6.75
CA MET A 188 8.68 -11.56 -6.88
C MET A 188 8.41 -11.25 -8.35
N ALA A 189 7.18 -11.46 -8.77
CA ALA A 189 6.62 -11.00 -10.03
C ALA A 189 5.63 -9.85 -9.80
N PHE A 190 5.32 -9.14 -10.88
CA PHE A 190 4.47 -7.95 -10.85
C PHE A 190 3.32 -8.08 -11.83
N GLU A 191 2.11 -7.77 -11.37
CA GLU A 191 0.91 -7.69 -12.21
C GLU A 191 0.39 -6.25 -12.22
N GLU A 192 0.15 -5.70 -13.42
CA GLU A 192 -0.44 -4.37 -13.57
C GLU A 192 -1.95 -4.44 -13.27
N ASP A 193 -2.44 -3.57 -12.39
CA ASP A 193 -3.87 -3.40 -12.16
C ASP A 193 -4.22 -1.94 -11.81
N PHE A 194 -5.48 -1.67 -11.46
CA PHE A 194 -5.99 -0.38 -11.05
C PHE A 194 -6.77 -0.49 -9.75
N GLN A 195 -6.67 0.56 -8.93
CA GLN A 195 -7.32 0.67 -7.64
C GLN A 195 -8.08 2.00 -7.54
N PRO A 196 -9.40 1.99 -7.28
CA PRO A 196 -10.09 3.19 -6.82
C PRO A 196 -9.66 3.55 -5.39
N ILE A 197 -10.04 4.73 -4.89
CA ILE A 197 -9.74 5.14 -3.51
C ILE A 197 -10.24 4.10 -2.50
N THR A 198 -9.53 3.99 -1.38
CA THR A 198 -9.94 3.19 -0.22
C THR A 198 -10.74 4.03 0.77
N SER A 199 -11.63 3.41 1.54
CA SER A 199 -12.33 4.11 2.64
C SER A 199 -11.38 4.58 3.73
N ASP A 200 -10.20 3.96 3.85
CA ASP A 200 -9.16 4.30 4.83
C ASP A 200 -8.41 5.59 4.48
N ASP A 201 -8.43 6.05 3.23
CA ASP A 201 -7.75 7.29 2.87
C ASP A 201 -8.45 8.49 3.52
N TYR A 202 -7.70 9.36 4.22
CA TYR A 202 -8.26 10.52 4.93
C TYR A 202 -9.11 11.47 4.06
N ARG A 203 -8.96 11.41 2.73
CA ARG A 203 -9.74 12.22 1.78
C ARG A 203 -11.08 11.60 1.43
N PHE A 204 -11.29 10.31 1.70
CA PHE A 204 -12.49 9.58 1.33
C PHE A 204 -13.78 10.22 1.88
N PRO A 205 -13.90 10.58 3.17
CA PRO A 205 -15.16 11.12 3.71
C PRO A 205 -15.59 12.41 3.00
N ASP A 206 -14.64 13.29 2.68
CA ASP A 206 -14.89 14.54 1.97
C ASP A 206 -15.26 14.28 0.50
N LEU A 207 -14.53 13.41 -0.19
CA LEU A 207 -14.80 13.06 -1.59
C LEU A 207 -16.16 12.38 -1.76
N PHE A 208 -16.50 11.46 -0.85
CA PHE A 208 -17.78 10.77 -0.87
C PHE A 208 -18.94 11.73 -0.58
N ARG A 209 -18.83 12.58 0.45
CA ARG A 209 -19.83 13.61 0.74
C ARG A 209 -20.03 14.55 -0.45
N GLU A 210 -18.95 15.03 -1.05
CA GLU A 210 -19.02 15.87 -2.25
C GLU A 210 -19.75 15.15 -3.39
N ALA A 211 -19.41 13.89 -3.66
CA ALA A 211 -20.06 13.10 -4.72
C ALA A 211 -21.56 12.89 -4.46
N VAL A 212 -21.97 12.67 -3.20
CA VAL A 212 -23.38 12.59 -2.80
C VAL A 212 -24.09 13.93 -3.05
N GLU A 213 -23.52 15.05 -2.60
CA GLU A 213 -24.10 16.37 -2.79
C GLU A 213 -24.23 16.74 -4.28
N ALA A 214 -23.25 16.35 -5.10
CA ALA A 214 -23.28 16.56 -6.56
C ALA A 214 -24.39 15.77 -7.26
N SER A 215 -24.81 14.64 -6.69
CA SER A 215 -25.95 13.86 -7.18
C SER A 215 -27.31 14.48 -6.81
N GLY A 216 -27.32 15.56 -6.01
CA GLY A 216 -28.52 16.23 -5.53
C GLY A 216 -29.11 15.61 -4.26
N HIS A 217 -28.35 14.74 -3.60
CA HIS A 217 -28.72 14.02 -2.39
C HIS A 217 -27.90 14.49 -1.18
N SER A 218 -28.27 14.04 0.02
CA SER A 218 -27.55 14.35 1.25
C SER A 218 -27.30 13.09 2.09
N LEU A 219 -26.16 13.04 2.77
CA LEU A 219 -25.87 11.97 3.73
C LEU A 219 -26.90 11.90 4.88
N SER A 220 -27.61 12.98 5.18
CA SER A 220 -28.70 12.96 6.17
C SER A 220 -29.88 12.08 5.76
N GLU A 221 -29.98 11.67 4.49
CA GLU A 221 -30.97 10.69 4.03
C GLU A 221 -30.76 9.30 4.68
N PHE A 222 -29.57 9.05 5.22
CA PHE A 222 -29.19 7.78 5.87
C PHE A 222 -29.17 7.88 7.40
N ALA A 223 -29.74 8.92 8.02
CA ALA A 223 -29.65 9.11 9.48
C ALA A 223 -30.24 7.95 10.32
N ASP A 224 -31.16 7.17 9.75
CA ASP A 224 -31.72 5.97 10.39
C ASP A 224 -31.08 4.66 9.89
N GLU A 225 -30.08 4.74 8.98
CA GLU A 225 -29.43 3.61 8.29
C GLU A 225 -27.91 3.86 8.14
N GLU A 226 -27.28 4.44 9.16
CA GLU A 226 -25.85 4.77 9.16
C GLU A 226 -24.96 3.51 9.13
N ASP A 227 -25.41 2.44 9.78
CA ASP A 227 -24.71 1.15 9.82
C ASP A 227 -24.73 0.50 8.43
N GLU A 228 -25.88 0.45 7.76
CA GLU A 228 -25.99 -0.12 6.41
C GLU A 228 -25.17 0.66 5.38
N LEU A 229 -25.08 1.99 5.53
CA LEU A 229 -24.21 2.82 4.70
C LEU A 229 -22.73 2.52 4.98
N THR A 230 -22.36 2.37 6.25
CA THR A 230 -20.98 2.06 6.66
C THR A 230 -20.55 0.70 6.13
N ASP A 231 -21.39 -0.33 6.28
CA ASP A 231 -21.16 -1.67 5.76
C ASP A 231 -21.03 -1.66 4.23
N LEU A 232 -21.90 -0.92 3.53
CA LEU A 232 -21.79 -0.77 2.08
C LEU A 232 -20.46 -0.12 1.68
N ILE A 233 -20.06 0.95 2.37
CA ILE A 233 -18.81 1.66 2.10
C ILE A 233 -17.62 0.72 2.33
N PHE A 234 -17.60 0.01 3.46
CA PHE A 234 -16.57 -0.96 3.77
C PHE A 234 -16.48 -2.03 2.66
N ASN A 235 -17.59 -2.68 2.32
CA ASN A 235 -17.59 -3.74 1.31
C ASN A 235 -17.22 -3.24 -0.09
N LEU A 236 -17.52 -1.98 -0.43
CA LEU A 236 -17.18 -1.41 -1.74
C LEU A 236 -15.80 -0.77 -1.80
N PHE A 237 -15.23 -0.29 -0.70
CA PHE A 237 -14.03 0.56 -0.70
C PHE A 237 -12.90 0.05 0.21
N THR A 238 -13.06 -1.07 0.90
CA THR A 238 -11.93 -1.81 1.48
C THR A 238 -11.11 -2.46 0.36
N TYR A 239 -9.80 -2.54 0.58
CA TYR A 239 -8.87 -3.17 -0.36
C TYR A 239 -7.69 -3.78 0.40
N ILE A 240 -7.43 -5.06 0.18
CA ILE A 240 -6.39 -5.82 0.88
C ILE A 240 -5.57 -6.56 -0.17
N ASP A 241 -4.35 -6.10 -0.42
CA ASP A 241 -3.39 -6.75 -1.31
C ASP A 241 -1.99 -6.20 -1.06
N THR A 242 -0.96 -6.98 -1.39
CA THR A 242 0.40 -6.46 -1.42
C THR A 242 0.66 -5.73 -2.74
N LYS A 243 1.01 -4.45 -2.68
CA LYS A 243 1.09 -3.59 -3.87
C LYS A 243 2.10 -2.43 -3.80
N ILE A 244 2.36 -1.86 -4.97
CA ILE A 244 2.98 -0.55 -5.17
C ILE A 244 1.95 0.39 -5.81
N GLY A 245 1.94 1.66 -5.40
CA GLY A 245 1.05 2.67 -5.98
C GLY A 245 -0.37 2.63 -5.42
N GLY A 246 -1.31 3.24 -6.16
CA GLY A 246 -2.71 3.29 -5.76
C GLY A 246 -2.98 4.19 -4.56
N TRP A 247 -3.75 3.65 -3.61
CA TRP A 247 -4.20 4.29 -2.37
C TRP A 247 -3.90 3.37 -1.19
N PRO A 248 -3.44 3.90 -0.04
CA PRO A 248 -3.07 3.04 1.07
C PRO A 248 -4.30 2.47 1.78
N SER A 249 -4.10 1.32 2.38
CA SER A 249 -5.03 0.76 3.37
C SER A 249 -4.38 0.81 4.75
N PHE A 250 -5.18 1.07 5.78
CA PHE A 250 -4.69 1.18 7.15
C PHE A 250 -5.64 0.44 8.09
N TRP A 251 -5.07 -0.35 9.01
CA TRP A 251 -5.84 -1.00 10.07
C TRP A 251 -6.16 -0.07 11.25
N ALA A 252 -5.52 1.09 11.29
CA ALA A 252 -5.81 2.18 12.22
C ALA A 252 -6.20 3.45 11.42
N GLU A 253 -6.45 4.56 12.12
CA GLU A 253 -6.68 5.84 11.45
C GLU A 253 -5.52 6.23 10.52
N ASP A 254 -5.84 6.82 9.37
CA ASP A 254 -4.84 7.30 8.42
C ASP A 254 -3.96 8.38 9.04
N PRO A 255 -2.65 8.13 9.24
CA PRO A 255 -1.77 9.10 9.88
C PRO A 255 -1.67 10.40 9.09
N ARG A 256 -1.93 10.38 7.78
CA ARG A 256 -1.82 11.56 6.90
C ARG A 256 -2.90 12.61 7.14
N ALA A 257 -3.90 12.30 7.97
CA ALA A 257 -4.79 13.32 8.54
C ALA A 257 -4.02 14.36 9.38
N GLU A 258 -2.87 13.99 9.94
CA GLU A 258 -1.93 14.95 10.51
C GLU A 258 -1.15 15.69 9.42
N GLU A 259 -1.13 17.02 9.45
CA GLU A 259 -0.51 17.89 8.43
C GLU A 259 0.97 17.55 8.15
N ARG A 260 1.71 17.09 9.17
CA ARG A 260 3.14 16.70 9.02
C ARG A 260 3.35 15.48 8.12
N TYR A 261 2.33 14.63 7.96
CA TYR A 261 2.35 13.39 7.17
C TYR A 261 1.57 13.51 5.87
N ALA A 262 0.71 14.51 5.72
CA ALA A 262 -0.04 14.80 4.50
C ALA A 262 0.79 14.81 3.19
N PRO A 263 2.08 15.23 3.19
CA PRO A 263 2.90 15.13 1.98
C PRO A 263 3.17 13.71 1.47
N ALA A 264 3.00 12.66 2.28
CA ALA A 264 3.20 11.26 1.89
C ALA A 264 2.01 10.74 1.05
N ASP A 265 1.82 11.31 -0.14
CA ASP A 265 0.66 11.11 -1.00
C ASP A 265 0.74 9.90 -1.95
N THR A 266 1.91 9.26 -1.99
CA THR A 266 2.23 8.15 -2.88
C THR A 266 2.57 6.91 -2.05
N VAL A 267 1.84 5.82 -2.28
CA VAL A 267 2.15 4.52 -1.67
C VAL A 267 3.38 3.94 -2.37
N LEU A 268 4.47 3.83 -1.62
CA LEU A 268 5.72 3.29 -2.11
C LEU A 268 5.72 1.77 -2.04
N LEU A 269 5.19 1.20 -0.95
CA LEU A 269 4.98 -0.23 -0.77
C LEU A 269 3.87 -0.43 0.26
N GLU A 270 2.97 -1.37 -0.01
CA GLU A 270 2.07 -1.94 0.98
C GLU A 270 2.29 -3.45 1.00
N LEU A 271 2.54 -4.01 2.19
CA LEU A 271 2.78 -5.43 2.40
C LEU A 271 1.74 -5.96 3.38
N ASN A 272 0.73 -6.62 2.85
CA ASN A 272 -0.31 -7.27 3.63
C ASN A 272 0.13 -8.68 4.04
N SER A 273 -0.45 -9.19 5.12
CA SER A 273 -0.32 -10.61 5.47
C SER A 273 -0.81 -11.48 4.31
N LEU A 274 -0.03 -12.49 3.96
CA LEU A 274 -0.29 -13.45 2.87
C LEU A 274 0.39 -14.78 3.22
N ASP A 275 0.34 -15.76 2.31
CA ASP A 275 0.98 -17.08 2.53
C ASP A 275 2.47 -16.95 2.90
N GLY A 276 2.76 -17.04 4.19
CA GLY A 276 4.08 -16.94 4.80
C GLY A 276 4.59 -15.54 5.15
N ILE A 277 3.76 -14.51 4.96
CA ILE A 277 4.00 -13.17 5.51
C ILE A 277 2.93 -12.92 6.57
N ASP A 278 3.34 -12.74 7.81
CA ASP A 278 2.45 -12.54 8.94
C ASP A 278 2.78 -11.24 9.67
N TRP A 279 2.02 -10.20 9.34
CA TRP A 279 1.82 -9.06 10.20
C TRP A 279 0.68 -9.42 11.15
N ASP A 280 1.01 -9.61 12.42
CA ASP A 280 0.11 -9.88 13.56
C ASP A 280 -1.40 -9.97 13.22
N ALA A 281 -2.01 -11.14 13.35
CA ALA A 281 -3.46 -11.32 13.12
C ALA A 281 -3.99 -10.88 11.75
N GLY A 282 -3.17 -10.94 10.69
CA GLY A 282 -3.62 -10.61 9.32
C GLY A 282 -3.51 -9.13 8.95
N GLY A 283 -2.68 -8.39 9.67
CA GLY A 283 -2.36 -6.99 9.44
C GLY A 283 -1.57 -6.67 8.16
N SER A 284 -0.97 -5.49 8.15
CA SER A 284 -0.14 -5.00 7.04
C SER A 284 0.81 -3.90 7.46
N CYS A 285 1.84 -3.66 6.64
CA CYS A 285 2.65 -2.45 6.71
C CYS A 285 2.55 -1.60 5.44
N THR A 286 2.71 -0.30 5.63
CA THR A 286 2.67 0.72 4.57
C THR A 286 3.88 1.62 4.64
N PHE A 287 4.55 1.77 3.50
CA PHE A 287 5.53 2.81 3.22
C PHE A 287 4.92 3.83 2.26
N ALA A 288 4.90 5.10 2.64
CA ALA A 288 4.42 6.19 1.80
C ALA A 288 5.43 7.33 1.71
N ILE A 289 5.47 8.01 0.57
CA ILE A 289 6.42 9.07 0.27
C ILE A 289 5.72 10.18 -0.51
N SER A 290 6.29 11.39 -0.53
CA SER A 290 5.81 12.43 -1.44
C SER A 290 6.18 12.09 -2.89
N ALA A 291 5.29 12.40 -3.83
CA ALA A 291 5.57 12.26 -5.25
C ALA A 291 6.83 13.05 -5.69
N GLU A 292 7.09 14.20 -5.05
CA GLU A 292 8.29 15.02 -5.31
C GLU A 292 9.56 14.31 -4.86
N ASP A 293 9.59 13.77 -3.64
CA ASP A 293 10.74 13.04 -3.13
C ASP A 293 10.98 11.75 -3.90
N LEU A 294 9.93 11.03 -4.30
CA LEU A 294 10.07 9.84 -5.15
C LEU A 294 10.69 10.20 -6.51
N ALA A 295 10.20 11.25 -7.17
CA ALA A 295 10.77 11.72 -8.43
C ALA A 295 12.23 12.19 -8.29
N ALA A 296 12.56 12.80 -7.14
CA ALA A 296 13.93 13.21 -6.79
C ALA A 296 14.80 12.06 -6.26
N ARG A 297 14.25 10.84 -6.10
CA ARG A 297 14.90 9.67 -5.50
C ARG A 297 15.42 9.94 -4.08
N ASN A 298 14.70 10.79 -3.35
CA ASN A 298 15.02 11.24 -2.01
C ASN A 298 14.24 10.45 -0.95
N PHE A 299 14.77 9.29 -0.55
CA PHE A 299 14.12 8.40 0.42
C PHE A 299 14.40 8.77 1.89
N THR A 300 14.71 10.05 2.18
CA THR A 300 15.05 10.49 3.55
C THR A 300 13.83 10.69 4.44
N ARG A 301 12.66 10.95 3.84
CA ARG A 301 11.37 11.19 4.53
C ARG A 301 10.29 10.24 4.01
N VAL A 302 10.42 8.97 4.34
CA VAL A 302 9.39 7.95 4.05
C VAL A 302 8.58 7.72 5.31
N LEU A 303 7.25 7.85 5.19
CA LEU A 303 6.31 7.45 6.23
C LEU A 303 6.29 5.93 6.29
N TYR A 304 6.44 5.37 7.48
CA TYR A 304 6.27 3.95 7.74
C TYR A 304 5.27 3.75 8.88
N THR A 305 4.29 2.89 8.65
CA THR A 305 3.40 2.39 9.68
C THR A 305 3.06 0.93 9.43
N TRP A 306 2.67 0.21 10.47
CA TRP A 306 2.06 -1.11 10.34
C TRP A 306 1.02 -1.27 11.45
N GLY A 307 0.09 -2.20 11.24
CA GLY A 307 -0.94 -2.51 12.21
C GLY A 307 -1.71 -3.75 11.78
N SER A 308 -2.66 -4.13 12.62
CA SER A 308 -3.48 -5.33 12.48
C SER A 308 -4.94 -5.02 12.80
N PRO A 309 -5.88 -5.87 12.34
CA PRO A 309 -7.24 -5.81 12.85
C PRO A 309 -7.22 -5.84 14.37
N ALA A 310 -8.05 -5.02 15.03
CA ALA A 310 -8.22 -5.13 16.47
C ALA A 310 -8.69 -6.56 16.80
N GLU A 311 -8.09 -7.20 17.81
CA GLU A 311 -8.71 -8.40 18.38
C GLU A 311 -10.11 -7.98 18.83
N GLU A 312 -11.15 -8.61 18.27
CA GLU A 312 -12.47 -8.56 18.89
C GLU A 312 -12.26 -9.18 20.28
N ASP A 313 -12.20 -8.33 21.32
CA ASP A 313 -12.28 -8.78 22.70
C ASP A 313 -13.52 -9.65 22.78
N GLY A 314 -13.32 -10.97 22.75
CA GLY A 314 -14.40 -11.91 22.92
C GLY A 314 -15.11 -11.54 24.22
N GLU A 315 -16.38 -11.19 24.13
CA GLU A 315 -17.24 -11.11 25.30
C GLU A 315 -17.17 -12.51 25.96
N GLU A 316 -16.32 -12.65 26.98
CA GLU A 316 -16.36 -13.78 27.89
C GLU A 316 -17.70 -13.71 28.62
N ASP A 317 -18.69 -14.44 28.10
CA ASP A 317 -19.96 -14.78 28.76
C ASP A 317 -19.77 -15.42 30.16
#